data_AF-A0ABC8K0J9-F1
#
_entry.id   AF-A0ABC8K0J9-F1
#
_cell.length_a   1.000
_cell.length_b   1.000
_cell.length_c   1.000
_cell.angle_alpha   90.00
_cell.angle_beta   90.00
_cell.angle_gamma   90.00
#
_symmetry.space_group_name_H-M   'P 1'
#
loop_
_entity.id
_entity.type
_entity.pdbx_description
1 polymer ?
#
loop_
_entity_poly.entity_id
_entity_poly.type
_entity_poly.pdbx_seq_one_letter_code
_entity_poly.pdbx_strand_id
1 'polypeptide(L)'
;MVVAPFSSYSSYAVLNANRLITTPAFEIPSTAVAKKSCIFGKLEPFIGKTLDFITREEEEKKGVYLTKEDLVDCAKQLNKDGKFEYAFEIFEWMDKKKMEFSPTELALFVDLICQTKGIKVAQEYFNKVEPVFDRTNTRAKNWPAFISIMMRIFECDRKNCQWALRPRRVRRIRKNV
;
A
#
# COMPACT_ATOMS: atom_id res chain seq x y z
N MET A 1 3.07 -61.72 -21.09
CA MET A 1 3.81 -61.01 -20.02
C MET A 1 4.36 -59.74 -20.64
N VAL A 2 3.72 -58.60 -20.35
CA VAL A 2 4.04 -57.31 -20.99
C VAL A 2 4.94 -56.51 -20.06
N VAL A 3 5.98 -55.96 -20.67
CA VAL A 3 7.18 -55.33 -20.11
C VAL A 3 6.86 -53.94 -19.51
N ALA A 4 7.63 -53.58 -18.48
CA ALA A 4 7.58 -52.33 -17.72
C ALA A 4 7.73 -51.04 -18.55
N PRO A 5 7.45 -49.88 -17.93
CA PRO A 5 8.29 -48.72 -18.18
C PRO A 5 8.65 -47.97 -16.89
N PHE A 6 9.95 -47.77 -16.67
CA PHE A 6 10.43 -46.53 -16.06
C PHE A 6 11.73 -46.09 -16.71
N SER A 7 11.65 -44.89 -17.28
CA SER A 7 12.62 -43.80 -17.17
C SER A 7 13.22 -43.28 -18.48
N SER A 8 12.88 -42.00 -18.69
CA SER A 8 13.69 -40.92 -19.24
C SER A 8 14.06 -40.95 -20.71
N TYR A 9 13.63 -39.92 -21.46
CA TYR A 9 14.53 -39.21 -22.37
C TYR A 9 14.18 -37.72 -22.48
N SER A 10 15.20 -36.94 -22.13
CA SER A 10 15.42 -35.53 -22.49
C SER A 10 15.37 -35.34 -24.00
N SER A 11 14.76 -34.25 -24.47
CA SER A 11 14.79 -33.82 -25.87
C SER A 11 14.96 -32.30 -25.93
N TYR A 12 16.17 -31.90 -26.30
CA TYR A 12 16.54 -30.54 -26.68
C TYR A 12 16.30 -30.39 -28.19
N ALA A 13 15.42 -29.48 -28.58
CA ALA A 13 15.18 -29.14 -29.98
C ALA A 13 16.03 -27.93 -30.40
N VAL A 14 17.08 -28.26 -31.13
CA VAL A 14 17.78 -27.56 -32.24
C VAL A 14 17.27 -26.15 -32.59
N LEU A 15 18.18 -25.17 -32.48
CA LEU A 15 18.05 -23.82 -33.04
C LEU A 15 18.20 -23.86 -34.56
N ASN A 16 17.17 -23.38 -35.27
CA ASN A 16 17.21 -23.15 -36.71
C ASN A 16 17.56 -21.67 -36.98
N ALA A 17 18.82 -21.42 -37.36
CA ALA A 17 19.30 -20.12 -37.79
C ALA A 17 19.00 -19.97 -39.29
N ASN A 18 18.01 -19.14 -39.64
CA ASN A 18 17.93 -18.32 -40.86
C ASN A 18 16.54 -17.68 -40.99
N ARG A 19 16.39 -16.46 -40.48
CA ARG A 19 15.38 -15.51 -40.97
C ARG A 19 15.90 -14.09 -40.80
N LEU A 20 16.40 -13.54 -41.91
CA LEU A 20 16.51 -12.11 -42.14
C LEU A 20 15.09 -11.55 -42.18
N ILE A 21 14.72 -10.73 -41.20
CA ILE A 21 13.50 -9.92 -41.25
C ILE A 21 13.90 -8.47 -41.00
N THR A 22 13.76 -7.72 -42.09
CA THR A 22 13.73 -6.28 -42.23
C THR A 22 13.03 -5.58 -41.06
N THR A 23 13.74 -4.63 -40.47
CA THR A 23 13.28 -3.60 -39.52
C THR A 23 12.07 -2.83 -40.06
N PRO A 24 10.93 -2.82 -39.37
CA PRO A 24 10.16 -1.61 -39.16
C PRO A 24 10.69 -0.92 -37.90
N ALA A 25 10.82 0.41 -37.95
CA ALA A 25 11.27 1.24 -36.85
C ALA A 25 10.52 0.89 -35.56
N PHE A 26 11.25 0.35 -34.59
CA PHE A 26 10.83 0.35 -33.19
C PHE A 26 10.78 1.82 -32.77
N GLU A 27 9.60 2.41 -32.88
CA GLU A 27 9.23 3.62 -32.16
C GLU A 27 9.62 3.39 -30.71
N ILE A 28 10.69 4.07 -30.30
CA ILE A 28 11.13 4.14 -28.91
C ILE A 28 9.89 4.58 -28.13
N PRO A 29 9.37 3.80 -27.16
CA PRO A 29 8.35 4.32 -26.27
C PRO A 29 8.97 5.52 -25.57
N SER A 30 8.48 6.69 -25.97
CA SER A 30 8.85 7.99 -25.47
C SER A 30 9.02 7.91 -23.96
N THR A 31 10.23 8.22 -23.51
CA THR A 31 10.72 8.19 -22.14
C THR A 31 10.11 9.29 -21.27
N ALA A 32 8.81 9.56 -21.44
CA ALA A 32 8.04 10.57 -20.72
C ALA A 32 7.24 10.01 -19.52
N VAL A 33 7.40 8.72 -19.19
CA VAL A 33 6.70 8.07 -18.04
C VAL A 33 7.61 7.93 -16.80
N ALA A 34 8.88 8.33 -16.89
CA ALA A 34 9.80 8.34 -15.76
C ALA A 34 10.04 9.78 -15.28
N LYS A 35 9.55 10.07 -14.06
CA LYS A 35 9.76 11.30 -13.23
C LYS A 35 8.56 12.25 -13.10
N LYS A 36 7.41 11.72 -12.68
CA LYS A 36 6.54 12.43 -11.72
C LYS A 36 6.88 12.00 -10.29
N SER A 37 8.17 12.03 -9.92
CA SER A 37 8.61 11.65 -8.57
C SER A 37 7.92 12.55 -7.55
N CYS A 38 7.02 11.95 -6.74
CA CYS A 38 6.23 12.56 -5.67
C CYS A 38 6.87 13.84 -5.11
N ILE A 39 6.45 14.99 -5.65
CA ILE A 39 6.96 16.33 -5.28
C ILE A 39 6.68 16.62 -3.79
N PHE A 40 5.71 15.91 -3.22
CA PHE A 40 5.28 15.99 -1.82
C PHE A 40 6.31 15.47 -0.81
N GLY A 41 7.30 14.68 -1.23
CA GLY A 41 8.35 14.18 -0.32
C GLY A 41 9.22 15.28 0.31
N LYS A 42 9.18 16.49 -0.25
CA LYS A 42 9.94 17.69 0.18
C LYS A 42 9.09 18.75 0.89
N LEU A 43 7.77 18.57 0.98
CA LEU A 43 6.84 19.59 1.49
C LEU A 43 6.35 19.18 2.88
N GLU A 44 6.88 19.85 3.90
CA GLU A 44 6.48 19.76 5.30
C GLU A 44 5.13 20.47 5.57
N PRO A 45 4.55 20.36 6.78
CA PRO A 45 3.18 19.90 7.05
C PRO A 45 2.11 20.85 6.49
N PHE A 46 1.62 20.56 5.28
CA PHE A 46 0.47 21.25 4.70
C PHE A 46 -0.04 20.56 3.44
N ILE A 47 0.11 19.24 3.33
CA ILE A 47 -0.14 18.53 2.07
C ILE A 47 -1.58 18.77 1.60
N GLY A 48 -2.54 18.83 2.52
CA GLY A 48 -3.92 19.18 2.18
C GLY A 48 -4.08 20.55 1.50
N LYS A 49 -3.48 21.63 2.04
CA LYS A 49 -3.65 22.95 1.42
C LYS A 49 -2.75 23.13 0.20
N THR A 50 -1.63 22.41 0.12
CA THR A 50 -0.83 22.31 -1.10
C THR A 50 -1.61 21.60 -2.19
N LEU A 51 -2.31 20.50 -1.88
CA LEU A 51 -3.17 19.80 -2.84
C LEU A 51 -4.33 20.69 -3.28
N ASP A 52 -4.95 21.44 -2.37
CA ASP A 52 -5.99 22.42 -2.74
C ASP A 52 -5.42 23.55 -3.62
N PHE A 53 -4.23 24.06 -3.32
CA PHE A 53 -3.55 25.08 -4.11
C PHE A 53 -3.18 24.57 -5.50
N ILE A 54 -2.59 23.38 -5.60
CA ILE A 54 -2.25 22.73 -6.86
C ILE A 54 -3.52 22.49 -7.67
N THR A 55 -4.56 21.90 -7.06
CA THR A 55 -5.82 21.62 -7.75
C THR A 55 -6.45 22.92 -8.28
N ARG A 56 -6.43 24.00 -7.49
CA ARG A 56 -6.97 25.30 -7.91
C ARG A 56 -6.13 25.96 -9.02
N GLU A 57 -4.80 25.94 -8.92
CA GLU A 57 -3.93 26.48 -9.98
C GLU A 57 -4.03 25.64 -11.27
N GLU A 58 -4.21 24.33 -11.16
CA GLU A 58 -4.38 23.40 -12.29
C GLU A 58 -5.74 23.56 -12.97
N GLU A 59 -6.82 23.83 -12.21
CA GLU A 59 -8.13 24.21 -12.74
C GLU A 59 -8.05 25.53 -13.56
N GLU A 60 -7.21 26.47 -13.13
CA GLU A 60 -7.01 27.75 -13.81
C GLU A 60 -6.03 27.63 -15.01
N LYS A 61 -5.04 26.73 -14.95
CA LYS A 61 -4.03 26.51 -16.01
C LYS A 61 -4.21 25.15 -16.67
N LYS A 62 -5.01 25.12 -17.75
CA LYS A 62 -5.22 23.97 -18.65
C LYS A 62 -3.94 23.16 -18.90
N GLY A 63 -3.83 21.96 -18.32
CA GLY A 63 -3.09 20.88 -18.97
C GLY A 63 -2.52 19.74 -18.12
N VAL A 64 -2.30 19.92 -16.81
CA VAL A 64 -1.81 18.84 -15.95
C VAL A 64 -2.77 18.72 -14.77
N TYR A 65 -3.50 17.61 -14.70
CA TYR A 65 -4.38 17.31 -13.59
C TYR A 65 -3.68 16.26 -12.71
N LEU A 66 -3.62 16.49 -11.40
CA LEU A 66 -3.34 15.43 -10.45
C LEU A 66 -4.43 14.36 -10.54
N THR A 67 -4.09 13.20 -11.12
CA THR A 67 -5.03 12.09 -11.19
C THR A 67 -5.10 11.36 -9.87
N LYS A 68 -6.19 10.61 -9.67
CA LYS A 68 -6.36 9.72 -8.52
C LYS A 68 -5.17 8.75 -8.43
N GLU A 69 -4.74 8.21 -9.57
CA GLU A 69 -3.62 7.27 -9.66
C GLU A 69 -2.30 7.92 -9.20
N ASP A 70 -2.02 9.15 -9.65
CA ASP A 70 -0.83 9.89 -9.24
C ASP A 70 -0.78 10.08 -7.71
N LEU A 71 -1.93 10.42 -7.09
CA LEU A 71 -2.04 10.57 -5.63
C LEU A 71 -1.83 9.25 -4.89
N VAL A 72 -2.47 8.18 -5.37
CA VAL A 72 -2.35 6.85 -4.76
C VAL A 72 -0.92 6.34 -4.85
N ASP A 73 -0.24 6.53 -5.98
CA ASP A 73 1.14 6.09 -6.14
C ASP A 73 2.11 6.92 -5.31
N CYS A 74 1.86 8.23 -5.17
CA CYS A 74 2.57 9.08 -4.22
C CYS A 74 2.41 8.56 -2.78
N ALA A 75 1.19 8.26 -2.35
CA ALA A 75 0.92 7.75 -1.01
C ALA A 75 1.53 6.35 -0.77
N LYS A 76 1.51 5.46 -1.77
CA LYS A 76 2.19 4.16 -1.69
C LYS A 76 3.70 4.32 -1.51
N GLN A 77 4.32 5.26 -2.22
CA GLN A 77 5.75 5.51 -2.09
C GLN A 77 6.08 6.04 -0.68
N LEU A 78 5.31 6.99 -0.17
CA LEU A 78 5.47 7.50 1.19
C LEU A 78 5.28 6.40 2.25
N ASN A 79 4.32 5.50 2.05
CA ASN A 79 4.12 4.35 2.93
C ASN A 79 5.35 3.41 2.95
N LYS A 80 5.96 3.16 1.79
CA LYS A 80 7.22 2.39 1.70
C LYS A 80 8.39 3.08 2.39
N ASP A 81 8.43 4.41 2.30
CA ASP A 81 9.46 5.24 2.93
C ASP A 81 9.24 5.42 4.46
N GLY A 82 8.18 4.80 5.03
CA GLY A 82 7.84 4.91 6.45
C GLY A 82 7.19 6.25 6.84
N LYS A 83 6.84 7.07 5.85
CA LYS A 83 6.23 8.40 5.99
C LYS A 83 4.70 8.29 6.10
N PHE A 84 4.23 7.56 7.10
CA PHE A 84 2.81 7.19 7.24
C PHE A 84 1.88 8.39 7.43
N GLU A 85 2.32 9.41 8.17
CA GLU A 85 1.53 10.64 8.41
C GLU A 85 1.26 11.39 7.10
N TYR A 86 2.28 11.55 6.26
CA TYR A 86 2.14 12.21 4.97
C TYR A 86 1.28 11.40 3.98
N ALA A 87 1.45 10.08 3.96
CA ALA A 87 0.58 9.22 3.15
C ALA A 87 -0.88 9.30 3.62
N PHE A 88 -1.11 9.36 4.93
CA PHE A 88 -2.43 9.52 5.52
C PHE A 88 -3.08 10.85 5.12
N GLU A 89 -2.35 11.97 5.15
CA GLU A 89 -2.88 13.29 4.74
C GLU A 89 -3.39 13.30 3.29
N ILE A 90 -2.68 12.63 2.37
CA ILE A 90 -3.10 12.50 0.97
C ILE A 90 -4.44 11.77 0.89
N PHE A 91 -4.55 10.60 1.52
CA PHE A 91 -5.79 9.83 1.49
C PHE A 91 -6.94 10.53 2.23
N GLU A 92 -6.67 11.26 3.32
CA GLU A 92 -7.68 12.06 4.00
C GLU A 92 -8.20 13.20 3.11
N TRP A 93 -7.34 13.81 2.30
CA TRP A 93 -7.76 14.78 1.29
C TRP A 93 -8.61 14.14 0.19
N MET A 94 -8.22 12.96 -0.30
CA MET A 94 -9.00 12.20 -1.28
C MET A 94 -10.40 11.83 -0.75
N ASP A 95 -10.49 11.41 0.52
CA ASP A 95 -11.75 11.08 1.18
C ASP A 95 -12.66 12.32 1.33
N LYS A 96 -12.09 13.48 1.70
CA LYS A 96 -12.82 14.77 1.76
C LYS A 96 -13.40 15.18 0.40
N LYS A 97 -12.69 14.87 -0.69
CA LYS A 97 -13.16 15.08 -2.07
C LYS A 97 -14.12 13.99 -2.55
N LYS A 98 -14.47 13.02 -1.69
CA LYS A 98 -15.36 11.88 -1.99
C LYS A 98 -14.87 11.05 -3.17
N MET A 99 -13.55 10.92 -3.33
CA MET A 99 -12.99 10.05 -4.34
C MET A 99 -13.24 8.59 -3.96
N GLU A 100 -13.74 7.79 -4.91
CA GLU A 100 -13.99 6.37 -4.65
C GLU A 100 -12.67 5.59 -4.52
N PHE A 101 -12.52 4.82 -3.45
CA PHE A 101 -11.37 3.94 -3.27
C PHE A 101 -11.61 2.56 -3.87
N SER A 102 -10.59 2.02 -4.55
CA SER A 102 -10.54 0.59 -4.84
C SER A 102 -10.35 -0.20 -3.54
N PRO A 103 -10.70 -1.50 -3.50
CA PRO A 103 -10.53 -2.30 -2.28
C PRO A 103 -9.10 -2.30 -1.74
N THR A 104 -8.12 -2.29 -2.64
CA THR A 104 -6.70 -2.23 -2.31
C THR A 104 -6.30 -0.87 -1.75
N GLU A 105 -6.81 0.22 -2.32
CA GLU A 105 -6.61 1.57 -1.80
C GLU A 105 -7.25 1.77 -0.43
N LEU A 106 -8.48 1.25 -0.24
CA LEU A 106 -9.14 1.28 1.05
C LEU A 106 -8.34 0.50 2.11
N ALA A 107 -7.76 -0.65 1.73
CA ALA A 107 -6.89 -1.41 2.63
C ALA A 107 -5.65 -0.62 3.03
N LEU A 108 -5.01 0.07 2.09
CA LEU A 108 -3.88 0.95 2.38
C LEU A 108 -4.29 2.11 3.28
N PHE A 109 -5.42 2.76 3.02
CA PHE A 109 -5.87 3.89 3.84
C PHE A 109 -6.18 3.48 5.27
N VAL A 110 -6.89 2.36 5.44
CA VAL A 110 -7.20 1.78 6.76
C VAL A 110 -5.94 1.37 7.51
N ASP A 111 -4.94 0.80 6.83
CA ASP A 111 -3.63 0.52 7.42
C ASP A 111 -2.96 1.80 7.91
N LEU A 112 -2.97 2.86 7.09
CA LEU A 112 -2.42 4.16 7.46
C LEU A 112 -3.13 4.77 8.68
N ILE A 113 -4.46 4.64 8.79
CA ILE A 113 -5.21 5.06 9.98
C ILE A 113 -4.76 4.25 11.21
N CYS A 114 -4.60 2.93 11.07
CA CYS A 114 -4.11 2.09 12.17
C CYS A 114 -2.75 2.55 12.68
N GLN A 115 -1.86 2.93 11.76
CA GLN A 115 -0.51 3.37 12.08
C GLN A 115 -0.44 4.77 12.68
N THR A 116 -1.32 5.69 12.26
CA THR A 116 -1.27 7.11 12.65
C THR A 116 -2.21 7.45 13.80
N LYS A 117 -3.49 7.08 13.69
CA LYS A 117 -4.55 7.40 14.67
C LYS A 117 -4.88 6.23 15.59
N GLY A 118 -4.51 5.02 15.20
CA GLY A 118 -4.71 3.80 15.98
C GLY A 118 -5.83 2.90 15.46
N ILE A 119 -5.82 1.66 15.95
CA ILE A 119 -6.67 0.56 15.46
C ILE A 119 -8.17 0.83 15.65
N LYS A 120 -8.56 1.41 16.81
CA LYS A 120 -9.97 1.69 17.11
C LYS A 120 -10.59 2.65 16.10
N VAL A 121 -9.87 3.72 15.78
CA VAL A 121 -10.30 4.74 14.80
C VAL A 121 -10.41 4.14 13.40
N ALA A 122 -9.48 3.25 13.02
CA ALA A 122 -9.52 2.56 11.74
C ALA A 122 -10.73 1.63 11.62
N GLN A 123 -11.08 0.92 12.69
CA GLN A 123 -12.26 0.05 12.72
C GLN A 123 -13.56 0.85 12.62
N GLU A 124 -13.66 1.97 13.35
CA GLU A 124 -14.81 2.88 13.24
C GLU A 124 -14.96 3.45 11.82
N TYR A 125 -13.86 3.84 11.20
CA TYR A 125 -13.85 4.29 9.81
C TYR A 125 -14.31 3.18 8.85
N PHE A 126 -13.78 1.96 8.98
CA PHE A 126 -14.17 0.82 8.15
C PHE A 126 -15.67 0.51 8.28
N ASN A 127 -16.20 0.50 9.50
CA ASN A 127 -17.63 0.27 9.75
C ASN A 127 -18.52 1.39 9.15
N LYS A 128 -18.02 2.62 9.06
CA LYS A 128 -18.72 3.73 8.39
C LYS A 128 -18.78 3.53 6.88
N VAL A 129 -17.68 3.05 6.28
CA VAL A 129 -17.58 2.82 4.83
C VAL A 129 -18.36 1.58 4.40
N GLU A 130 -18.31 0.51 5.21
CA GLU A 130 -18.98 -0.76 4.93
C GLU A 130 -19.77 -1.27 6.15
N PRO A 131 -20.96 -0.71 6.42
CA PRO A 131 -21.73 -1.03 7.61
C PRO A 131 -22.30 -2.45 7.63
N VAL A 132 -22.47 -3.07 6.45
CA VAL A 132 -23.03 -4.42 6.28
C VAL A 132 -21.93 -5.44 5.95
N PHE A 133 -20.69 -5.18 6.39
CA PHE A 133 -19.57 -6.09 6.11
C PHE A 133 -19.75 -7.44 6.80
N ASP A 134 -19.80 -8.51 6.00
CA ASP A 134 -19.81 -9.87 6.50
C ASP A 134 -18.37 -10.38 6.71
N ARG A 135 -17.96 -10.42 7.97
CA ARG A 135 -16.66 -10.95 8.42
C ARG A 135 -16.45 -12.44 8.14
N THR A 136 -17.46 -13.19 7.69
CA THR A 136 -17.32 -14.61 7.33
C THR A 136 -17.13 -14.81 5.84
N ASN A 137 -17.48 -13.82 5.03
CA ASN A 137 -17.35 -13.86 3.59
C ASN A 137 -15.94 -13.43 3.15
N THR A 138 -15.05 -14.41 2.98
CA THR A 138 -13.67 -14.17 2.51
C THR A 138 -13.57 -13.58 1.10
N ARG A 139 -14.67 -13.57 0.33
CA ARG A 139 -14.77 -12.96 -1.00
C ARG A 139 -15.41 -11.57 -0.98
N ALA A 140 -15.69 -11.01 0.19
CA ALA A 140 -16.21 -9.66 0.31
C ALA A 140 -15.26 -8.66 -0.36
N LYS A 141 -15.83 -7.66 -1.03
CA LYS A 141 -15.07 -6.70 -1.85
C LYS A 141 -13.93 -6.06 -1.07
N ASN A 142 -14.18 -5.58 0.15
CA ASN A 142 -13.16 -4.93 0.98
C ASN A 142 -12.55 -5.84 2.05
N TRP A 143 -12.62 -7.17 1.86
CA TRP A 143 -11.93 -8.13 2.71
C TRP A 143 -10.44 -7.78 2.96
N PRO A 144 -9.66 -7.28 1.96
CA PRO A 144 -8.27 -6.87 2.20
C PRO A 144 -8.12 -5.80 3.28
N ALA A 145 -9.05 -4.84 3.37
CA ALA A 145 -9.01 -3.77 4.37
C ALA A 145 -9.31 -4.31 5.77
N PHE A 146 -10.30 -5.20 5.89
CA PHE A 146 -10.58 -5.89 7.15
C PHE A 146 -9.38 -6.73 7.63
N ILE A 147 -8.73 -7.47 6.72
CA ILE A 147 -7.53 -8.24 7.04
C ILE A 147 -6.39 -7.33 7.51
N SER A 148 -6.20 -6.15 6.91
CA SER A 148 -5.20 -5.19 7.39
C SER A 148 -5.42 -4.80 8.86
N ILE A 149 -6.66 -4.46 9.24
CA ILE A 149 -7.01 -4.17 10.66
C ILE A 149 -6.67 -5.37 11.55
N MET A 150 -7.10 -6.57 11.16
CA MET A 150 -6.88 -7.78 11.94
C MET A 150 -5.38 -8.08 12.12
N MET A 151 -4.58 -7.92 11.07
CA MET A 151 -3.12 -8.08 11.15
C MET A 151 -2.50 -7.10 12.15
N ARG A 152 -2.97 -5.85 12.19
CA ARG A 152 -2.51 -4.86 13.17
C ARG A 152 -2.92 -5.21 14.61
N ILE A 153 -4.12 -5.76 14.81
CA ILE A 153 -4.56 -6.25 16.11
C ILE A 153 -3.62 -7.38 16.58
N PHE A 154 -3.38 -8.39 15.74
CA PHE A 154 -2.49 -9.50 16.09
C PHE A 154 -1.05 -9.03 16.39
N GLU A 155 -0.53 -8.08 15.62
CA GLU A 155 0.78 -7.48 15.87
C GLU A 155 0.83 -6.76 17.22
N CYS A 156 -0.23 -6.03 17.57
CA CYS A 156 -0.36 -5.34 18.85
C CYS A 156 -0.39 -6.35 20.00
N ASP A 157 -1.21 -7.40 19.90
CA ASP A 157 -1.30 -8.45 20.91
C ASP A 157 0.01 -9.20 21.09
N ARG A 158 0.73 -9.51 20.00
CA ARG A 158 2.05 -10.14 20.06
C ARG A 158 3.07 -9.27 20.79
N LYS A 159 3.14 -7.98 20.45
CA LYS A 159 3.99 -7.00 21.15
C LYS A 159 3.57 -6.88 22.62
N ASN A 160 2.27 -7.01 22.89
CA ASN A 160 1.75 -6.95 24.24
C ASN A 160 2.19 -8.14 25.10
N CYS A 161 2.10 -9.35 24.57
CA CYS A 161 2.59 -10.55 25.25
C CYS A 161 4.12 -10.49 25.49
N GLN A 162 4.90 -9.89 24.60
CA GLN A 162 6.34 -9.72 24.81
C GLN A 162 6.70 -8.80 25.98
N TRP A 163 5.94 -7.73 26.24
CA TRP A 163 6.19 -6.90 27.42
C TRP A 163 5.82 -7.61 28.72
N ALA A 164 4.79 -8.46 28.69
CA ALA A 164 4.35 -9.23 29.86
C ALA A 164 5.39 -10.27 30.31
N LEU A 165 6.25 -10.74 29.40
CA LEU A 165 7.31 -11.72 29.66
C LEU A 165 8.65 -11.09 30.08
N ARG A 166 8.81 -9.75 30.07
CA ARG A 166 10.03 -9.13 30.58
C ARG A 166 10.03 -9.19 32.10
N PRO A 167 11.04 -9.82 32.75
CA PRO A 167 11.12 -9.84 34.21
C PRO A 167 11.14 -8.41 34.72
N ARG A 168 10.18 -8.04 35.57
CA ARG A 168 10.26 -6.80 36.35
C ARG A 168 11.55 -6.90 37.15
N ARG A 169 12.58 -6.13 36.79
CA ARG A 169 13.81 -6.04 37.59
C ARG A 169 13.41 -5.53 38.96
N VAL A 170 13.29 -6.44 39.92
CA VAL A 170 13.12 -6.10 41.34
C VAL A 170 14.39 -5.34 41.71
N ARG A 171 14.29 -4.02 41.90
CA ARG A 171 15.37 -3.24 42.50
C ARG A 171 15.55 -3.76 43.91
N ARG A 172 16.57 -4.60 44.10
CA ARG A 172 16.99 -5.11 45.40
C ARG A 172 17.49 -3.90 46.20
N ILE A 173 16.63 -3.34 47.04
CA ILE A 173 17.00 -2.27 47.98
C ILE A 173 18.03 -2.89 48.94
N ARG A 174 19.30 -2.51 48.80
CA ARG A 174 20.31 -2.79 49.83
C ARG A 174 19.95 -1.95 51.04
N LYS A 175 19.43 -2.59 52.09
CA LYS A 175 19.40 -2.00 53.42
C LYS A 175 20.83 -2.09 53.96
N ASN A 176 21.50 -0.95 54.10
CA ASN A 176 22.76 -0.88 54.82
C ASN A 176 22.44 -0.93 56.32
N VAL A 177 23.09 -1.85 57.02
CA VAL A 177 23.20 -1.90 58.49
C VAL A 177 24.51 -1.25 58.87
#